data_AF-A0A5N7CGD6-F1
#
_entry.id   AF-A0A5N7CGD6-F1
#
_cell.length_a   1.000
_cell.length_b   1.000
_cell.length_c   1.000
_cell.angle_alpha   90.00
_cell.angle_beta   90.00
_cell.angle_gamma   90.00
#
_symmetry.space_group_name_H-M   'P 1'
#
loop_
_entity.id
_entity.type
_entity.pdbx_description
1 polymer ?
#
loop_
_entity_poly.entity_id
_entity_poly.type
_entity_poly.pdbx_seq_one_letter_code
_entity_poly.pdbx_strand_id
1 'polypeptide(L)'
;MSPSSSFNYSILSALRQGLAQIGPTIRQILPHGDHGLGTASHLNGEMIIVDGEAYHFNSDNQLHKLENLSSLTMPTLHTALSPLLPSKRNCLLSLRLDGVPQMFGGLLFGFRSLGFSNGFSVAGFHLHFLSDDCNAGGHVTRLEAWDVKLSAAVIKEYRVMIHQEESHEVPIGDRAIKVNTRAAEG
;
A
#
# COMPACT_ATOMS: atom_id res chain seq x y z
N MET A 1 10.10 -10.46 11.91
CA MET A 1 9.57 -10.69 10.54
C MET A 1 10.74 -10.44 9.58
N SER A 2 10.84 -11.17 8.46
CA SER A 2 12.12 -11.21 7.72
C SER A 2 12.37 -9.86 7.01
N PRO A 3 13.63 -9.40 6.90
CA PRO A 3 14.02 -8.16 6.21
C PRO A 3 13.61 -8.07 4.72
N SER A 4 12.98 -9.10 4.17
CA SER A 4 12.53 -9.16 2.77
C SER A 4 11.10 -9.65 2.68
N SER A 5 10.26 -9.31 3.66
CA SER A 5 8.84 -9.64 3.67
C SER A 5 7.98 -8.38 3.59
N SER A 6 6.87 -8.49 2.87
CA SER A 6 5.79 -7.53 2.90
C SER A 6 4.54 -8.15 3.50
N PHE A 7 3.73 -7.30 4.10
CA PHE A 7 2.43 -7.66 4.64
C PHE A 7 1.36 -6.86 3.92
N ASN A 8 0.28 -7.52 3.54
CA ASN A 8 -0.93 -6.87 3.04
C ASN A 8 -2.12 -7.26 3.90
N TYR A 9 -2.85 -6.27 4.40
CA TYR A 9 -4.19 -6.51 4.93
C TYR A 9 -5.19 -6.47 3.77
N SER A 10 -5.98 -7.53 3.62
CA SER A 10 -6.86 -7.75 2.48
C SER A 10 -6.15 -7.72 1.12
N ILE A 11 -6.92 -7.67 0.04
CA ILE A 11 -6.44 -7.58 -1.34
C ILE A 11 -7.15 -6.46 -2.10
N LEU A 12 -6.48 -5.91 -3.11
CA LEU A 12 -7.05 -4.82 -3.92
C LEU A 12 -8.41 -5.18 -4.54
N SER A 13 -8.61 -6.42 -4.96
CA SER A 13 -9.88 -6.86 -5.55
C SER A 13 -11.05 -6.85 -4.57
N ALA A 14 -10.79 -7.15 -3.30
CA ALA A 14 -11.80 -7.11 -2.25
C ALA A 14 -12.17 -5.66 -1.91
N LEU A 15 -11.18 -4.76 -1.86
CA LEU A 15 -11.41 -3.33 -1.71
C LEU A 15 -12.28 -2.76 -2.84
N ARG A 16 -11.94 -3.09 -4.10
CA ARG A 16 -12.68 -2.62 -5.29
C ARG A 16 -14.13 -3.09 -5.31
N GLN A 17 -14.44 -4.21 -4.68
CA GLN A 17 -15.80 -4.74 -4.54
C GLN A 17 -16.52 -4.23 -3.28
N GLY A 18 -15.89 -3.37 -2.50
CA GLY A 18 -16.45 -2.84 -1.26
C GLY A 18 -16.52 -3.85 -0.13
N LEU A 19 -15.77 -4.95 -0.22
CA LEU A 19 -15.73 -6.03 0.78
C LEU A 19 -14.70 -5.78 1.89
N ALA A 20 -13.79 -4.82 1.68
CA ALA A 20 -12.82 -4.37 2.67
C ALA A 20 -13.09 -2.89 2.96
N GLN A 21 -14.00 -2.60 3.88
CA GLN A 21 -14.37 -1.23 4.25
C GLN A 21 -13.78 -0.79 5.60
N ILE A 22 -13.51 -1.77 6.47
CA ILE A 22 -12.94 -1.59 7.81
C ILE A 22 -11.75 -2.54 7.89
N GLY A 23 -10.74 -2.18 8.68
CA GLY A 23 -9.54 -2.98 8.83
C GLY A 23 -8.98 -3.01 10.26
N PRO A 24 -7.72 -3.41 10.42
CA PRO A 24 -6.98 -3.28 11.66
C PRO A 24 -6.60 -1.82 11.89
N THR A 25 -6.45 -1.46 13.16
CA THR A 25 -5.86 -0.19 13.59
C THR A 25 -4.40 -0.09 13.16
N ILE A 26 -3.88 1.14 13.04
CA ILE A 26 -2.45 1.36 12.77
C ILE A 26 -1.57 0.69 13.83
N ARG A 27 -2.00 0.69 15.09
CA ARG A 27 -1.30 -0.02 16.17
C ARG A 27 -1.14 -1.52 15.92
N GLN A 28 -2.12 -2.16 15.30
CA GLN A 28 -2.07 -3.59 14.94
C GLN A 28 -1.22 -3.84 13.69
N ILE A 29 -1.05 -2.81 12.86
CA ILE A 29 -0.28 -2.85 11.62
C ILE A 29 1.23 -2.69 11.84
N LEU A 30 1.65 -1.73 12.68
CA LEU A 30 3.07 -1.39 12.86
C LEU A 30 3.98 -2.56 13.30
N PRO A 31 3.49 -3.59 14.03
CA PRO A 31 4.28 -4.80 14.28
C PRO A 31 4.69 -5.57 13.01
N HIS A 32 4.03 -5.33 11.87
CA HIS A 32 4.29 -6.00 10.60
C HIS A 32 5.24 -5.23 9.67
N GLY A 33 5.52 -3.96 9.95
CA GLY A 33 6.38 -3.11 9.13
C GLY A 33 6.39 -1.67 9.62
N ASP A 34 7.50 -1.00 9.38
CA ASP A 34 7.72 0.42 9.71
C ASP A 34 7.52 1.34 8.50
N HIS A 35 7.28 0.76 7.32
CA HIS A 35 6.98 1.49 6.09
C HIS A 35 5.80 0.84 5.35
N GLY A 36 4.89 1.66 4.84
CA GLY A 36 3.72 1.17 4.13
C GLY A 36 2.83 2.24 3.51
N LEU A 37 1.89 1.79 2.69
CA LEU A 37 0.89 2.62 2.04
C LEU A 37 -0.45 1.92 1.95
N GLY A 38 -1.53 2.69 1.95
CA GLY A 38 -2.89 2.17 1.87
C GLY A 38 -3.92 3.27 2.02
N THR A 39 -5.13 2.91 2.43
CA THR A 39 -6.25 3.84 2.63
C THR A 39 -6.84 3.66 4.03
N ALA A 40 -7.58 4.67 4.51
CA ALA A 40 -8.36 4.55 5.73
C ALA A 40 -9.72 3.88 5.45
N SER A 41 -10.47 3.62 6.52
CA SER A 41 -11.81 3.02 6.43
C SER A 41 -12.71 3.81 5.48
N HIS A 42 -13.59 3.10 4.78
CA HIS A 42 -14.52 3.70 3.82
C HIS A 42 -13.85 4.49 2.69
N LEU A 43 -12.61 4.12 2.32
CA LEU A 43 -11.83 4.82 1.31
C LEU A 43 -11.60 6.31 1.65
N ASN A 44 -11.53 6.65 2.94
CA ASN A 44 -11.34 8.03 3.38
C ASN A 44 -9.88 8.47 3.16
N GLY A 45 -9.49 8.68 1.91
CA GLY A 45 -8.18 9.20 1.54
C GLY A 45 -7.04 8.20 1.72
N GLU A 46 -5.82 8.72 1.79
CA GLU A 46 -4.58 7.97 1.65
C GLU A 46 -3.80 7.91 2.97
N MET A 47 -3.15 6.79 3.20
CA MET A 47 -2.34 6.51 4.37
C MET A 47 -0.90 6.27 3.94
N ILE A 48 0.02 6.82 4.71
CA ILE A 48 1.46 6.68 4.52
C ILE A 48 2.05 6.32 5.88
N ILE A 49 2.83 5.24 5.94
CA ILE A 49 3.63 4.88 7.12
C ILE A 49 5.08 4.94 6.70
N VAL A 50 5.89 5.70 7.43
CA VAL A 50 7.32 5.88 7.17
C VAL A 50 8.04 5.97 8.49
N ASP A 51 9.13 5.22 8.63
CA ASP A 51 9.95 5.21 9.84
C ASP A 51 9.12 4.98 11.14
N GLY A 52 8.04 4.20 11.03
CA GLY A 52 7.11 3.88 12.12
C GLY A 52 6.04 4.95 12.40
N GLU A 53 6.12 6.11 11.76
CA GLU A 53 5.17 7.21 11.89
C GLU A 53 4.08 7.10 10.82
N ALA A 54 2.82 7.35 11.21
CA ALA A 54 1.68 7.24 10.32
C ALA A 54 1.07 8.61 10.01
N TYR A 55 0.76 8.82 8.74
CA TYR A 55 0.20 10.03 8.17
C TYR A 55 -1.06 9.67 7.38
N HIS A 56 -2.10 10.48 7.57
CA HIS A 56 -3.38 10.34 6.90
C HIS A 56 -3.69 11.59 6.09
N PHE A 57 -3.83 11.45 4.79
CA PHE A 57 -4.34 12.48 3.91
C PHE A 57 -5.80 12.18 3.63
N ASN A 58 -6.72 12.92 4.24
CA ASN A 58 -8.15 12.64 4.13
C ASN A 58 -8.71 13.01 2.73
N SER A 59 -9.97 12.65 2.49
CA SER A 59 -10.67 12.98 1.23
C SER A 59 -10.82 14.49 0.97
N ASP A 60 -10.65 15.33 1.98
CA ASP A 60 -10.65 16.80 1.89
C ASP A 60 -9.24 17.38 1.65
N ASN A 61 -8.24 16.53 1.37
CA ASN A 61 -6.84 16.89 1.17
C ASN A 61 -6.15 17.52 2.38
N GLN A 62 -6.59 17.16 3.59
CA GLN A 62 -5.96 17.59 4.83
C GLN A 62 -5.04 16.48 5.34
N LEU A 63 -3.80 16.84 5.65
CA LEU A 63 -2.84 15.94 6.28
C LEU A 63 -3.02 15.93 7.80
N HIS A 64 -3.11 14.74 8.36
CA HIS A 64 -3.13 14.48 9.80
C HIS A 64 -2.00 13.52 10.14
N LYS A 65 -1.08 13.97 11.00
CA LYS A 65 -0.16 13.05 11.66
C LYS A 65 -0.92 12.28 12.73
N LEU A 66 -0.84 10.95 12.69
CA LEU A 66 -1.62 10.11 13.59
C LEU A 66 -0.86 9.87 14.90
N GLU A 67 -1.07 10.76 15.87
CA GLU A 67 -0.50 10.59 17.21
C GLU A 67 -1.19 9.47 17.99
N ASN A 68 -2.49 9.25 17.73
CA ASN A 68 -3.26 8.17 18.33
C ASN A 68 -3.57 7.07 17.30
N LEU A 69 -2.68 6.09 17.23
CA LEU A 69 -2.69 4.98 16.28
C LEU A 69 -3.85 3.97 16.48
N SER A 70 -4.76 4.23 17.42
CA SER A 70 -5.87 3.34 17.77
C SER A 70 -7.20 3.63 17.05
N SER A 71 -7.35 4.81 16.42
CA SER A 71 -8.66 5.26 15.90
C SER A 71 -8.88 5.02 14.40
N LEU A 72 -7.82 4.89 13.60
CA LEU A 72 -7.94 4.72 12.15
C LEU A 72 -7.62 3.30 11.73
N THR A 73 -8.52 2.71 10.94
CA THR A 73 -8.35 1.37 10.42
C THR A 73 -8.09 1.34 8.92
N MET A 74 -7.26 0.40 8.47
CA MET A 74 -6.80 0.33 7.09
C MET A 74 -7.34 -0.90 6.36
N PRO A 75 -8.33 -0.77 5.47
CA PRO A 75 -8.89 -1.92 4.74
C PRO A 75 -7.95 -2.49 3.69
N THR A 76 -6.96 -1.74 3.21
CA THR A 76 -5.81 -2.28 2.48
C THR A 76 -4.54 -1.57 2.89
N LEU A 77 -3.48 -2.33 3.13
CA LEU A 77 -2.19 -1.76 3.47
C LEU A 77 -1.07 -2.66 2.99
N HIS A 78 -0.26 -2.18 2.06
CA HIS A 78 1.00 -2.83 1.71
C HIS A 78 2.10 -2.28 2.64
N THR A 79 2.63 -3.07 3.58
CA THR A 79 3.82 -2.73 4.38
C THR A 79 5.01 -3.61 4.02
N ALA A 80 6.22 -3.14 4.29
CA ALA A 80 7.44 -3.93 4.22
C ALA A 80 8.40 -3.57 5.36
N LEU A 81 9.27 -4.50 5.74
CA LEU A 81 10.34 -4.26 6.71
C LEU A 81 11.62 -3.85 5.99
N SER A 82 12.24 -2.75 6.42
CA SER A 82 13.60 -2.39 6.01
C SER A 82 14.59 -3.54 6.24
N PRO A 83 15.47 -3.83 5.26
CA PRO A 83 16.56 -2.96 4.87
C PRO A 83 16.70 -2.80 3.35
N LEU A 84 16.98 -1.57 2.95
CA LEU A 84 17.25 -1.15 1.57
C LEU A 84 18.64 -1.67 1.16
N LEU A 85 18.68 -2.63 0.24
CA LEU A 85 19.90 -3.27 -0.31
C LEU A 85 19.73 -3.46 -1.83
N PRO A 86 20.83 -3.49 -2.61
CA PRO A 86 20.78 -3.24 -4.04
C PRO A 86 20.01 -4.30 -4.84
N SER A 87 19.39 -3.79 -5.90
CA SER A 87 18.43 -4.42 -6.81
C SER A 87 18.74 -5.85 -7.25
N LYS A 88 17.73 -6.72 -7.23
CA LYS A 88 17.65 -7.96 -8.01
C LYS A 88 16.35 -7.99 -8.81
N ARG A 89 16.39 -8.60 -10.01
CA ARG A 89 15.20 -8.84 -10.86
C ARG A 89 14.39 -10.03 -10.33
N ASN A 90 13.06 -9.95 -10.44
CA ASN A 90 12.03 -10.92 -10.00
C ASN A 90 11.43 -10.74 -8.59
N CYS A 91 11.40 -9.51 -8.06
CA CYS A 91 10.87 -9.25 -6.72
C CYS A 91 9.98 -8.01 -6.66
N LEU A 92 9.13 -7.94 -5.63
CA LEU A 92 8.45 -6.71 -5.22
C LEU A 92 9.50 -5.71 -4.75
N LEU A 93 9.40 -4.46 -5.20
CA LEU A 93 10.39 -3.42 -4.90
C LEU A 93 9.78 -2.36 -3.99
N SER A 94 10.36 -2.13 -2.81
CA SER A 94 10.09 -0.91 -2.05
C SER A 94 10.98 0.21 -2.59
N LEU A 95 10.45 1.43 -2.77
CA LEU A 95 11.17 2.61 -3.26
C LEU A 95 11.05 3.75 -2.24
N ARG A 96 12.15 4.44 -1.97
CA ARG A 96 12.22 5.71 -1.24
C ARG A 96 13.00 6.72 -2.07
N LEU A 97 12.37 7.85 -2.42
CA LEU A 97 13.03 9.01 -3.03
C LEU A 97 13.01 10.17 -2.04
N ASP A 98 14.17 10.72 -1.73
CA ASP A 98 14.32 11.97 -0.96
C ASP A 98 14.76 13.10 -1.91
N GLY A 99 14.14 14.29 -1.87
CA GLY A 99 14.42 15.41 -2.79
C GLY A 99 14.53 16.81 -2.17
N VAL A 100 15.27 17.72 -2.82
CA VAL A 100 15.47 19.16 -2.51
C VAL A 100 15.25 20.00 -3.81
N PRO A 101 14.99 21.33 -3.80
CA PRO A 101 13.73 21.88 -4.29
C PRO A 101 13.78 22.60 -5.65
N GLN A 102 12.65 22.51 -6.38
CA GLN A 102 12.05 23.64 -7.12
C GLN A 102 10.52 23.82 -6.90
N MET A 103 9.90 23.15 -5.92
CA MET A 103 8.65 23.68 -5.33
C MET A 103 8.48 23.26 -3.86
N PHE A 104 8.64 21.98 -3.49
CA PHE A 104 8.72 21.53 -2.08
C PHE A 104 9.54 20.24 -2.04
N GLY A 105 10.41 20.07 -1.03
CA GLY A 105 11.08 18.79 -0.77
C GLY A 105 10.10 17.77 -0.17
N GLY A 106 10.46 16.49 -0.22
CA GLY A 106 9.60 15.45 0.32
C GLY A 106 10.09 14.03 0.07
N LEU A 107 9.30 13.10 0.58
CA LEU A 107 9.47 11.68 0.49
C LEU A 107 8.47 11.08 -0.49
N LEU A 108 8.96 10.37 -1.50
CA LEU A 108 8.15 9.44 -2.28
C LEU A 108 8.39 8.01 -1.78
N PHE A 109 7.32 7.33 -1.39
CA PHE A 109 7.39 5.95 -0.94
C PHE A 109 6.43 5.06 -1.73
N GLY A 110 6.87 3.85 -2.06
CA GLY A 110 5.90 2.81 -2.40
C GLY A 110 6.47 1.57 -3.05
N PHE A 111 5.60 0.85 -3.77
CA PHE A 111 5.86 -0.50 -4.21
C PHE A 111 5.79 -0.66 -5.72
N ARG A 112 6.69 -1.48 -6.27
CA ARG A 112 6.58 -2.00 -7.63
C ARG A 112 6.14 -3.45 -7.59
N SER A 113 4.91 -3.73 -8.02
CA SER A 113 4.38 -5.08 -8.12
C SER A 113 4.44 -5.62 -9.56
N LEU A 114 4.68 -6.92 -9.70
CA LEU A 114 4.77 -7.59 -11.00
C LEU A 114 3.36 -7.88 -11.56
N GLY A 115 3.25 -8.04 -12.88
CA GLY A 115 1.94 -8.19 -13.54
C GLY A 115 1.07 -9.33 -13.01
N PHE A 116 1.66 -10.45 -12.57
CA PHE A 116 0.92 -11.58 -11.99
C PHE A 116 0.24 -11.26 -10.66
N SER A 117 0.69 -10.21 -9.96
CA SER A 117 0.13 -9.80 -8.66
C SER A 117 -1.11 -8.91 -8.80
N ASN A 118 -1.56 -8.64 -10.03
CA ASN A 118 -2.76 -7.83 -10.27
C ASN A 118 -3.96 -8.46 -9.57
N GLY A 119 -4.69 -7.65 -8.81
CA GLY A 119 -5.83 -8.09 -8.00
C GLY A 119 -5.47 -8.43 -6.55
N PHE A 120 -4.25 -8.89 -6.27
CA PHE A 120 -3.70 -8.95 -4.90
C PHE A 120 -3.16 -7.58 -4.47
N SER A 121 -2.43 -6.94 -5.37
CA SER A 121 -1.82 -5.61 -5.24
C SER A 121 -2.06 -4.79 -6.51
N VAL A 122 -1.54 -3.57 -6.54
CA VAL A 122 -1.48 -2.73 -7.74
C VAL A 122 -0.28 -3.16 -8.59
N ALA A 123 -0.53 -3.68 -9.80
CA ALA A 123 0.52 -4.01 -10.75
C ALA A 123 1.22 -2.73 -11.26
N GLY A 124 2.53 -2.78 -11.42
CA GLY A 124 3.32 -1.58 -11.73
C GLY A 124 3.70 -0.82 -10.46
N PHE A 125 3.85 0.50 -10.57
CA PHE A 125 4.20 1.36 -9.44
C PHE A 125 2.97 1.84 -8.69
N HIS A 126 2.98 1.72 -7.37
CA HIS A 126 2.02 2.30 -6.46
C HIS A 126 2.80 3.18 -5.48
N LEU A 127 2.69 4.49 -5.63
CA LEU A 127 3.55 5.47 -4.96
C LEU A 127 2.71 6.52 -4.27
N HIS A 128 3.06 6.83 -3.03
CA HIS A 128 2.51 7.94 -2.26
C HIS A 128 3.61 8.98 -2.00
N PHE A 129 3.23 10.24 -1.95
CA PHE A 129 4.11 11.37 -1.65
C PHE A 129 3.75 12.00 -0.30
N LEU A 130 4.76 12.49 0.42
CA LEU A 130 4.63 13.30 1.62
C LEU A 130 5.66 14.43 1.55
N SER A 131 5.22 15.69 1.63
CA SER A 131 6.13 16.83 1.66
C SER A 131 6.87 16.94 3.00
N ASP A 132 8.07 17.52 2.99
CA ASP A 132 8.91 17.67 4.19
C ASP A 132 8.23 18.47 5.29
N ASP A 133 7.44 19.48 4.91
CA ASP A 133 6.68 20.32 5.82
C ASP A 133 5.36 19.69 6.31
N CYS A 134 5.06 18.47 5.83
CA CYS A 134 3.83 17.75 6.17
C CYS A 134 2.55 18.57 5.86
N ASN A 135 2.55 19.36 4.77
CA ASN A 135 1.36 20.10 4.33
C ASN A 135 0.77 19.58 3.01
N ALA A 136 1.50 18.72 2.28
CA ALA A 136 1.06 18.15 1.02
C ALA A 136 1.42 16.67 0.93
N GLY A 137 0.61 15.90 0.21
CA GLY A 137 0.85 14.49 0.02
C GLY A 137 -0.24 13.78 -0.76
N GLY A 138 -0.20 12.44 -0.77
CA GLY A 138 -1.22 11.58 -1.35
C GLY A 138 -0.72 10.68 -2.47
N HIS A 139 -1.67 10.08 -3.19
CA HIS A 139 -1.39 9.11 -4.26
C HIS A 139 -0.79 9.79 -5.50
N VAL A 140 0.31 9.24 -6.03
CA VAL A 140 1.03 9.81 -7.16
C VAL A 140 0.60 9.18 -8.47
N THR A 141 0.02 10.00 -9.35
CA THR A 141 -0.38 9.61 -10.71
C THR A 141 0.64 10.01 -11.78
N ARG A 142 1.40 11.08 -11.52
CA ARG A 142 2.50 11.56 -12.38
C ARG A 142 3.61 12.10 -11.50
N LEU A 143 4.86 11.81 -11.85
CA LEU A 143 6.04 12.28 -11.16
C LEU A 143 7.04 12.85 -12.16
N GLU A 144 7.49 14.07 -11.90
CA GLU A 144 8.71 14.65 -12.47
C GLU A 144 9.57 15.11 -11.29
N ALA A 145 10.78 14.58 -11.19
CA ALA A 145 11.65 14.82 -10.05
C ALA A 145 13.11 14.99 -10.50
N TRP A 146 13.83 15.86 -9.79
CA TRP A 146 15.23 16.18 -10.02
C TRP A 146 15.98 16.04 -8.68
N ASP A 147 17.28 15.77 -8.74
CA ASP A 147 18.15 15.69 -7.56
C ASP A 147 17.63 14.76 -6.44
N VAL A 148 17.15 13.57 -6.84
CA VAL A 148 16.57 12.59 -5.93
C VAL A 148 17.58 11.53 -5.47
N LYS A 149 17.53 11.17 -4.19
CA LYS A 149 18.20 9.98 -3.67
C LYS A 149 17.25 8.80 -3.69
N LEU A 150 17.55 7.79 -4.53
CA LEU A 150 16.77 6.56 -4.58
C LEU A 150 17.36 5.48 -3.67
N SER A 151 16.51 4.92 -2.81
CA SER A 151 16.78 3.68 -2.08
C SER A 151 15.73 2.63 -2.44
N ALA A 152 16.12 1.36 -2.53
CA ALA A 152 15.18 0.29 -2.82
C ALA A 152 15.47 -1.03 -2.08
N ALA A 153 14.41 -1.82 -1.84
CA ALA A 153 14.50 -3.14 -1.20
C ALA A 153 13.76 -4.20 -1.99
N VAL A 154 14.35 -5.39 -2.07
CA VAL A 154 13.77 -6.58 -2.71
C VAL A 154 12.96 -7.37 -1.69
N ILE A 155 11.67 -7.51 -1.95
CA ILE A 155 10.73 -8.31 -1.15
C ILE A 155 10.56 -9.68 -1.81
N LYS A 156 10.78 -10.73 -1.01
CA LYS A 156 10.76 -12.15 -1.42
C LYS A 156 9.59 -12.92 -0.81
N GLU A 157 9.00 -12.42 0.27
CA GLU A 157 7.84 -13.02 0.94
C GLU A 157 6.69 -12.01 0.91
N TYR A 158 5.51 -12.45 0.49
CA TYR A 158 4.29 -11.65 0.47
C TYR A 158 3.26 -12.32 1.38
N ARG A 159 2.95 -11.70 2.52
CA ARG A 159 1.98 -12.22 3.48
C ARG A 159 0.68 -11.46 3.33
N VAL A 160 -0.42 -12.18 3.14
CA VAL A 160 -1.76 -11.59 3.12
C VAL A 160 -2.52 -12.01 4.37
N MET A 161 -3.11 -11.05 5.06
CA MET A 161 -4.11 -11.29 6.09
C MET A 161 -5.47 -11.01 5.48
N ILE A 162 -6.28 -12.06 5.31
CA ILE A 162 -7.69 -11.93 4.93
C ILE A 162 -8.49 -11.93 6.22
N HIS A 163 -9.35 -10.93 6.40
CA HIS A 163 -10.23 -10.84 7.55
C HIS A 163 -11.65 -10.65 7.04
N GLN A 164 -12.35 -11.77 6.88
CA GLN A 164 -13.77 -11.83 6.56
C GLN A 164 -14.39 -12.92 7.43
N GLU A 165 -15.58 -12.63 7.97
CA GLU A 165 -16.37 -13.62 8.72
C GLU A 165 -17.25 -14.47 7.78
N GLU A 166 -17.54 -13.95 6.58
CA GLU A 166 -18.39 -14.59 5.57
C GLU A 166 -17.58 -14.99 4.32
N SER A 167 -18.06 -16.02 3.61
CA SER A 167 -17.44 -16.49 2.37
C SER A 167 -17.85 -15.61 1.20
N HIS A 168 -16.87 -15.04 0.49
CA HIS A 168 -17.09 -14.25 -0.72
C HIS A 168 -16.20 -14.74 -1.86
N GLU A 169 -16.76 -14.79 -3.06
CA GLU A 169 -15.99 -15.02 -4.29
C GLU A 169 -15.55 -13.69 -4.89
N VAL A 170 -14.24 -13.48 -4.95
CA VAL A 170 -13.63 -12.25 -5.44
C VAL A 170 -12.71 -12.64 -6.60
N PRO A 171 -13.03 -12.29 -7.86
CA PRO A 171 -12.14 -12.55 -8.98
C PRO A 171 -10.82 -11.79 -8.81
N ILE A 172 -9.71 -12.52 -8.93
CA ILE A 172 -8.35 -11.96 -8.83
C ILE A 172 -7.81 -11.80 -10.27
N GLY A 173 -7.92 -10.58 -10.81
CA GLY A 173 -7.41 -10.19 -12.13
C GLY A 173 -8.48 -9.90 -13.19
N ASP A 174 -8.12 -9.11 -14.21
CA ASP A 174 -9.05 -8.62 -15.26
C ASP A 174 -9.42 -9.67 -16.32
N ARG A 175 -8.94 -10.90 -16.20
CA ARG A 175 -9.39 -12.01 -17.05
C ARG A 175 -10.39 -12.84 -16.27
N ALA A 176 -11.67 -12.62 -16.56
CA ALA A 176 -12.71 -13.60 -16.31
C ALA A 176 -12.22 -14.95 -16.86
N ILE A 177 -11.83 -15.87 -15.99
CA ILE A 177 -11.80 -17.28 -16.35
C ILE A 177 -13.27 -17.65 -16.49
N LYS A 178 -13.81 -17.55 -17.71
CA LYS A 178 -15.08 -18.19 -18.06
C LYS A 178 -14.84 -19.70 -17.97
N VAL A 179 -14.89 -20.24 -16.75
CA VAL A 179 -15.11 -21.67 -16.59
C VAL A 179 -16.55 -21.89 -17.00
N ASN A 180 -16.69 -22.51 -18.16
CA ASN A 180 -17.96 -22.88 -18.74
C ASN A 180 -18.53 -24.06 -17.91
N THR A 181 -19.11 -23.78 -16.74
CA THR A 181 -19.94 -24.77 -16.03
C THR A 181 -21.34 -24.70 -16.61
N ARG A 182 -21.58 -25.53 -17.64
CA ARG A 182 -22.94 -25.96 -17.96
C ARG A 182 -23.52 -26.67 -16.73
N ALA A 183 -24.54 -26.04 -16.13
CA ALA A 183 -25.67 -26.58 -15.34
C ALA A 183 -25.32 -27.49 -14.14
N ALA A 184 -25.96 -27.45 -12.98
CA ALA A 184 -27.03 -26.70 -12.33
C ALA A 184 -26.68 -26.79 -10.82
N GLU A 185 -27.12 -25.90 -9.93
CA GLU A 185 -28.38 -26.08 -9.19
C GLU A 185 -28.77 -24.73 -8.55
N GLY A 186 -29.97 -24.24 -8.90
CA GLY A 186 -30.68 -23.15 -8.22
C GLY A 186 -30.81 -21.87 -8.99
#